data_AF-A0A2Z6B2G7-F1
#
_entry.id   AF-A0A2Z6B2G7-F1
#
_cell.length_a   1.000
_cell.length_b   1.000
_cell.length_c   1.000
_cell.angle_alpha   90.00
_cell.angle_beta   90.00
_cell.angle_gamma   90.00
#
_symmetry.space_group_name_H-M   'P 1'
#
loop_
_entity.id
_entity.type
_entity.pdbx_description
1 polymer ?
#
loop_
_entity_poly.entity_id
_entity_poly.type
_entity_poly.pdbx_seq_one_letter_code
_entity_poly.pdbx_strand_id
1 'polypeptide(L)'
;MIPDVTNIPWSLVGALLLCSFFPLAAISFLCYRMPKKKNELKALCTALGIKADDEKCPYFLFKPQDEYSIRDYVLPMGFCMFYCFCAFWLLFDCHTLGLSKDCSPIDTSNLILQGIFPYQGIPFTYAKVSLVATLVAVLGCYVWSIQYVARRLVTLDLFPSAFYTIATRLVFSTFIALALRHLLFANAEGSLIILPPLAFFIGMFPQRGLRYLQNRFSPTFKEGKQAHALHLGMIEGINLFTHTRLSELGIDNAQNLAEANFIEILIKTPFTPNLLMDWMAQAMLYVRVRDRIEQLRTVGIRTIFDLQNALTTNPEKLAEALEWERSMLNIIAASIDHDQTLTQLKCLRDKLLAPNDLCNSPP
;
A
#
# COMPACT_ATOMS: atom_id res chain seq x y z
N MET A 1 -18.17 52.92 7.42
CA MET A 1 -17.26 51.86 7.92
C MET A 1 -17.49 50.63 7.07
N ILE A 2 -16.71 50.50 6.00
CA ILE A 2 -16.65 49.30 5.17
C ILE A 2 -15.56 48.44 5.82
N PRO A 3 -15.81 47.17 6.17
CA PRO A 3 -14.76 46.33 6.76
C PRO A 3 -13.65 46.14 5.72
N ASP A 4 -12.40 46.37 6.12
CA ASP A 4 -11.21 46.13 5.30
C ASP A 4 -11.17 44.67 4.81
N VAL A 5 -11.47 44.46 3.52
CA VAL A 5 -11.43 43.16 2.83
C VAL A 5 -9.97 42.77 2.44
N THR A 6 -8.96 43.51 2.91
CA THR A 6 -7.59 43.47 2.35
C THR A 6 -6.56 42.66 3.12
N ASN A 7 -6.94 41.90 4.16
CA ASN A 7 -6.00 41.02 4.88
C ASN A 7 -6.47 39.57 4.92
N ILE A 8 -6.69 38.96 3.75
CA ILE A 8 -6.68 37.49 3.69
C ILE A 8 -5.23 37.07 3.87
N PRO A 9 -4.85 36.33 4.93
CA PRO A 9 -3.47 35.95 5.11
C PRO A 9 -3.07 34.95 4.02
N TRP A 10 -2.02 35.26 3.27
CA TRP A 10 -1.57 34.41 2.16
C TRP A 10 -1.17 33.00 2.61
N SER A 11 -0.76 32.83 3.87
CA SER A 11 -0.52 31.53 4.51
C SER A 11 -1.77 30.65 4.50
N LEU A 12 -2.93 31.26 4.74
CA LEU A 12 -4.24 30.63 4.77
C LEU A 12 -4.64 30.12 3.38
N VAL A 13 -4.48 30.99 2.38
CA VAL A 13 -4.78 30.70 0.98
C VAL A 13 -3.88 29.57 0.47
N GLY A 14 -2.58 29.62 0.77
CA GLY A 14 -1.62 28.58 0.40
C GLY A 14 -1.94 27.22 1.02
N ALA A 15 -2.29 27.20 2.32
CA ALA A 15 -2.69 25.97 3.01
C ALA A 15 -3.96 25.36 2.40
N LEU A 16 -5.00 26.18 2.14
CA LEU A 16 -6.23 25.72 1.50
C LEU A 16 -5.98 25.16 0.09
N LEU A 17 -5.13 25.82 -0.70
CA LEU A 17 -4.81 25.39 -2.05
C LEU A 17 -4.15 24.01 -2.05
N LEU A 18 -3.15 23.78 -1.21
CA LEU A 18 -2.48 22.48 -1.10
C LEU A 18 -3.42 21.38 -0.58
N CYS A 19 -4.27 21.69 0.39
CA CYS A 19 -5.20 20.74 0.97
C CYS A 19 -6.36 20.37 0.02
N SER A 20 -6.69 21.24 -0.94
CA SER A 20 -7.74 20.99 -1.94
C SER A 20 -7.45 19.81 -2.87
N PHE A 21 -6.19 19.36 -2.96
CA PHE A 21 -5.80 18.21 -3.80
C PHE A 21 -6.59 16.93 -3.46
N PHE A 22 -6.78 16.63 -2.17
CA PHE A 22 -7.48 15.40 -1.75
C PHE A 22 -8.96 15.35 -2.19
N PRO A 23 -9.80 16.38 -1.91
CA PRO A 23 -11.19 16.39 -2.39
C PRO A 23 -11.29 16.46 -3.90
N LEU A 24 -10.42 17.22 -4.58
CA LEU A 24 -10.41 17.26 -6.04
C LEU A 24 -10.08 15.89 -6.65
N ALA A 25 -9.12 15.15 -6.08
CA ALA A 25 -8.78 13.80 -6.51
C ALA A 25 -9.95 12.82 -6.30
N ALA A 26 -10.62 12.87 -5.14
CA ALA A 26 -11.77 12.02 -4.84
C ALA A 26 -12.96 12.32 -5.78
N ILE A 27 -13.29 13.59 -5.99
CA ILE A 27 -14.36 14.01 -6.92
C ILE A 27 -14.02 13.59 -8.35
N SER A 28 -12.79 13.84 -8.80
CA SER A 28 -12.33 13.41 -10.13
C SER A 28 -12.49 11.90 -10.34
N PHE A 29 -12.15 11.12 -9.31
CA PHE A 29 -12.29 9.68 -9.36
C PHE A 29 -13.76 9.23 -9.44
N LEU A 30 -14.61 9.74 -8.56
CA LEU A 30 -16.01 9.37 -8.47
C LEU A 30 -16.82 9.77 -9.70
N CYS A 31 -16.58 10.97 -10.25
CA CYS A 31 -17.34 11.48 -11.40
C CYS A 31 -16.86 10.91 -12.74
N TYR A 32 -15.54 10.80 -12.96
CA TYR A 32 -15.00 10.50 -14.30
C TYR A 32 -14.42 9.09 -14.43
N ARG A 33 -13.79 8.57 -13.37
CA ARG A 33 -13.04 7.30 -13.45
C ARG A 33 -13.87 6.08 -13.06
N MET A 34 -14.82 6.24 -12.13
CA MET A 34 -15.71 5.16 -11.71
C MET A 34 -16.61 4.61 -12.84
N PRO A 35 -17.22 5.43 -13.72
CA PRO A 35 -17.97 4.91 -14.86
C PRO A 35 -17.11 4.06 -15.79
N LYS A 36 -15.87 4.51 -16.05
CA LYS A 36 -14.90 3.76 -16.87
C LYS A 36 -14.56 2.39 -16.26
N LYS A 37 -14.27 2.35 -14.95
CA LYS A 37 -14.01 1.10 -14.22
C LYS A 37 -15.17 0.11 -14.31
N LYS A 38 -16.42 0.59 -14.17
CA LYS A 38 -17.62 -0.26 -14.29
C LYS A 38 -17.74 -0.90 -15.67
N ASN A 39 -17.44 -0.14 -16.72
CA ASN A 39 -17.49 -0.65 -18.10
C ASN A 39 -16.41 -1.70 -18.37
N GLU A 40 -15.18 -1.47 -17.93
CA GLU A 40 -14.06 -2.43 -18.05
C GLU A 40 -14.37 -3.75 -17.33
N LEU A 41 -14.92 -3.64 -16.12
CA LEU A 41 -15.24 -4.82 -15.32
C LEU A 41 -16.41 -5.61 -15.90
N LYS A 42 -17.44 -4.93 -16.44
CA LYS A 42 -18.53 -5.59 -17.16
C LYS A 42 -18.03 -6.34 -18.39
N ALA A 43 -17.09 -5.76 -19.15
CA ALA A 43 -16.48 -6.43 -20.30
C ALA A 43 -15.72 -7.71 -19.90
N LEU A 44 -14.97 -7.66 -18.79
CA LEU A 44 -14.28 -8.83 -18.24
C LEU A 44 -15.24 -9.93 -17.76
N CYS A 45 -16.32 -9.58 -17.07
CA CYS A 45 -17.34 -10.54 -16.65
C CYS A 45 -17.99 -11.25 -17.85
N THR A 46 -18.32 -10.49 -18.91
CA THR A 46 -18.83 -11.06 -20.16
C THR A 46 -17.82 -12.02 -20.79
N ALA A 47 -16.54 -11.63 -20.86
CA ALA A 47 -15.48 -12.48 -21.40
C ALA A 47 -15.25 -13.78 -20.60
N LEU A 48 -15.50 -13.74 -19.29
CA LEU A 48 -15.42 -14.92 -18.41
C LEU A 48 -16.67 -15.84 -18.50
N GLY A 49 -17.68 -15.47 -19.30
CA GLY A 49 -18.94 -16.20 -19.39
C GLY A 49 -19.81 -16.10 -18.13
N ILE A 50 -19.56 -15.08 -17.29
CA ILE A 50 -20.29 -14.81 -16.06
C ILE A 50 -21.45 -13.87 -16.42
N LYS A 51 -22.68 -14.40 -16.49
CA LYS A 51 -23.87 -13.62 -16.86
C LYS A 51 -24.18 -12.57 -15.80
N ALA A 52 -24.10 -11.28 -16.14
CA ALA A 52 -24.26 -10.15 -15.22
C ALA A 52 -25.59 -10.12 -14.42
N ASP A 53 -26.59 -10.95 -14.73
CA ASP A 53 -27.88 -11.08 -14.04
C ASP A 53 -27.98 -12.27 -13.08
N ASP A 54 -26.93 -13.09 -12.94
CA ASP A 54 -26.94 -14.21 -11.98
C ASP A 54 -26.71 -13.66 -10.56
N GLU A 55 -27.62 -13.95 -9.62
CA GLU A 55 -27.54 -13.52 -8.22
C GLU A 55 -26.28 -14.08 -7.52
N LYS A 56 -25.69 -15.13 -8.11
CA LYS A 56 -24.41 -15.75 -7.71
C LYS A 56 -23.19 -15.15 -8.40
N CYS A 57 -23.34 -14.10 -9.21
CA CYS A 57 -22.21 -13.43 -9.80
C CYS A 57 -21.38 -12.74 -8.73
N PRO A 58 -20.05 -12.94 -8.69
CA PRO A 58 -19.17 -12.15 -7.82
C PRO A 58 -19.23 -10.64 -8.13
N TYR A 59 -19.74 -10.24 -9.31
CA TYR A 59 -20.10 -8.86 -9.64
C TYR A 59 -21.24 -8.28 -8.77
N PHE A 60 -22.21 -9.09 -8.36
CA PHE A 60 -23.27 -8.69 -7.42
C PHE A 60 -22.82 -8.76 -5.97
N LEU A 61 -21.86 -9.64 -5.66
CA LEU A 61 -21.23 -9.76 -4.35
C LEU A 61 -20.31 -8.57 -4.06
N PHE A 62 -19.63 -8.05 -5.08
CA PHE A 62 -18.95 -6.75 -5.06
C PHE A 62 -19.89 -5.67 -5.57
N LYS A 63 -20.77 -5.12 -4.72
CA LYS A 63 -21.52 -3.91 -5.06
C LYS A 63 -20.54 -2.74 -5.11
N PRO A 64 -20.14 -2.25 -6.30
CA PRO A 64 -19.18 -1.15 -6.38
C PRO A 64 -19.78 0.15 -5.84
N GLN A 65 -21.10 0.19 -5.65
CA GLN A 65 -21.82 1.31 -5.03
C GLN A 65 -21.71 1.32 -3.50
N ASP A 66 -21.53 0.16 -2.86
CA ASP A 66 -21.41 0.04 -1.41
C ASP A 66 -19.97 0.30 -0.96
N GLU A 67 -18.97 -0.16 -1.72
CA GLU A 67 -17.54 0.00 -1.36
C GLU A 67 -16.95 1.36 -1.77
N TYR A 68 -17.62 2.08 -2.67
CA TYR A 68 -17.24 3.42 -3.15
C TYR A 68 -18.30 4.48 -2.80
N SER A 69 -19.02 4.30 -1.69
CA SER A 69 -20.00 5.29 -1.25
C SER A 69 -19.30 6.61 -0.97
N ILE A 70 -19.87 7.71 -1.48
CA ILE A 70 -19.35 9.07 -1.26
C ILE A 70 -19.17 9.34 0.23
N ARG A 71 -20.05 8.79 1.07
CA ARG A 71 -20.03 8.95 2.53
C ARG A 71 -18.77 8.38 3.17
N ASP A 72 -18.22 7.29 2.63
CA ASP A 72 -17.05 6.62 3.18
C ASP A 72 -15.76 7.41 2.91
N TYR A 73 -15.75 8.28 1.91
CA TYR A 73 -14.65 9.19 1.64
C TYR A 73 -14.62 10.38 2.61
N VAL A 74 -15.78 10.86 3.08
CA VAL A 74 -15.88 12.13 3.81
C VAL A 74 -15.01 12.14 5.06
N LEU A 75 -15.09 11.10 5.89
CA LEU A 75 -14.36 11.03 7.15
C LEU A 75 -12.83 10.98 6.95
N PRO A 76 -12.25 9.99 6.24
CA PRO A 76 -10.79 9.89 6.10
C PRO A 76 -10.21 11.04 5.28
N MET A 77 -10.91 11.51 4.25
CA MET A 77 -10.47 12.64 3.44
C MET A 77 -10.53 13.95 4.24
N GLY A 78 -11.61 14.17 4.98
CA GLY A 78 -11.76 15.32 5.87
C GLY A 78 -10.66 15.36 6.92
N PHE A 79 -10.32 14.21 7.52
CA PHE A 79 -9.19 14.11 8.44
C PHE A 79 -7.86 14.46 7.77
N CYS A 80 -7.56 13.90 6.59
CA CYS A 80 -6.32 14.20 5.86
C CYS A 80 -6.23 15.69 5.51
N MET A 81 -7.34 16.28 5.05
CA MET A 81 -7.44 17.69 4.71
C MET A 81 -7.22 18.57 5.94
N PHE A 82 -7.91 18.30 7.04
CA PHE A 82 -7.77 19.05 8.29
C PHE A 82 -6.35 18.97 8.85
N TYR A 83 -5.77 17.76 8.91
CA TYR A 83 -4.42 17.55 9.44
C TYR A 83 -3.36 18.28 8.60
N CYS A 84 -3.43 18.15 7.26
CA CYS A 84 -2.54 18.88 6.36
C CYS A 84 -2.76 20.39 6.43
N PHE A 85 -4.00 20.83 6.60
CA PHE A 85 -4.34 22.26 6.69
C PHE A 85 -3.72 22.89 7.94
N CYS A 86 -3.87 22.26 9.09
CA CYS A 86 -3.22 22.70 10.33
C CYS A 86 -1.70 22.73 10.18
N ALA A 87 -1.10 21.70 9.57
CA ALA A 87 0.35 21.64 9.36
C ALA A 87 0.85 22.73 8.41
N PHE A 88 0.20 22.94 7.26
CA PHE A 88 0.60 23.98 6.31
C PHE A 88 0.32 25.38 6.83
N TRP A 89 -0.79 25.59 7.56
CA TRP A 89 -1.01 26.86 8.25
C TRP A 89 0.16 27.16 9.17
N LEU A 90 0.51 26.23 10.08
CA LEU A 90 1.60 26.42 11.02
C LEU A 90 2.95 26.60 10.31
N LEU A 91 3.18 25.93 9.19
CA LEU A 91 4.41 26.05 8.41
C LEU A 91 4.53 27.41 7.71
N PHE A 92 3.44 27.91 7.12
CA PHE A 92 3.44 29.20 6.42
C PHE A 92 3.33 30.41 7.36
N ASP A 93 2.70 30.24 8.51
CA ASP A 93 2.56 31.27 9.52
C ASP A 93 3.85 31.38 10.37
N CYS A 94 4.91 31.91 9.74
CA CYS A 94 6.22 32.14 10.35
C CYS A 94 6.15 33.01 11.62
N HIS A 95 5.11 33.84 11.73
CA HIS A 95 4.86 34.71 12.87
C HIS A 95 4.42 33.92 14.11
N THR A 96 3.51 32.94 13.97
CA THR A 96 3.11 32.08 15.11
C THR A 96 4.20 31.10 15.53
N LEU A 97 5.15 30.76 14.65
CA LEU A 97 6.33 29.96 15.01
C LEU A 97 7.37 30.73 15.84
N GLY A 98 7.21 32.04 16.02
CA GLY A 98 8.15 32.90 16.74
C GLY A 98 9.55 32.89 16.11
N LEU A 99 9.65 32.69 14.80
CA LEU A 99 10.90 32.81 14.04
C LEU A 99 11.23 34.28 13.71
N SER A 100 10.28 35.20 13.89
CA SER A 100 10.47 36.64 13.87
C SER A 100 10.89 37.16 15.26
N LYS A 101 11.73 38.21 15.29
CA LYS A 101 12.31 38.79 16.52
C LYS A 101 11.28 39.40 17.50
N ASP A 102 10.05 39.65 17.07
CA ASP A 102 9.11 40.53 17.77
C ASP A 102 7.86 39.82 18.35
N CYS A 103 7.80 38.49 18.33
CA CYS A 103 6.63 37.75 18.83
C CYS A 103 6.77 37.35 20.30
N SER A 104 5.71 37.57 21.07
CA SER A 104 5.56 36.94 22.38
C SER A 104 5.59 35.42 22.21
N PRO A 105 6.42 34.71 23.00
CA PRO A 105 6.55 33.27 22.86
C PRO A 105 5.19 32.64 23.19
N ILE A 106 4.69 31.78 22.30
CA ILE A 106 3.65 30.84 22.72
C ILE A 106 4.24 30.10 23.92
N ASP A 107 3.61 30.27 25.09
CA ASP A 107 3.92 29.60 26.35
C ASP A 107 3.63 28.11 26.17
N THR A 108 4.47 27.45 25.39
CA THR A 108 4.29 26.08 24.94
C THR A 108 4.92 25.16 25.98
N SER A 109 4.39 25.18 27.19
CA SER A 109 4.59 24.12 28.18
C SER A 109 3.87 22.83 27.73
N ASN A 110 4.21 22.37 26.52
CA ASN A 110 3.66 21.17 25.90
C ASN A 110 4.65 20.03 26.12
N LEU A 111 4.28 19.08 26.99
CA LEU A 111 5.08 17.89 27.30
C LEU A 111 5.55 17.14 26.04
N ILE A 112 4.72 17.11 24.99
CA ILE A 112 5.01 16.44 23.73
C ILE A 112 6.16 17.13 22.96
N LEU A 113 6.20 18.47 22.94
CA LEU A 113 7.22 19.21 22.18
C LEU A 113 8.51 19.41 22.99
N GLN A 114 8.38 19.57 24.31
CA GLN A 114 9.51 19.75 25.24
C GLN A 114 10.15 18.42 25.66
N GLY A 115 9.37 17.33 25.72
CA GLY A 115 9.81 16.05 26.27
C GLY A 115 9.90 16.06 27.80
N ILE A 116 10.41 14.96 28.37
CA ILE A 116 10.49 14.74 29.83
C ILE A 116 11.77 15.36 30.44
N PHE A 117 12.75 15.75 29.62
CA PHE A 117 14.03 16.24 30.12
C PHE A 117 13.97 17.75 30.43
N PRO A 118 14.26 18.18 31.66
CA PRO A 118 14.38 19.59 31.99
C PRO A 118 15.70 20.11 31.39
N TYR A 119 15.66 20.65 30.18
CA TYR A 119 16.82 21.28 29.57
C TYR A 119 17.17 22.56 30.33
N GLN A 120 18.35 22.59 30.94
CA GLN A 120 18.93 23.79 31.56
C GLN A 120 19.29 24.79 30.46
N GLY A 121 18.38 25.72 30.13
CA GLY A 121 18.78 26.95 29.43
C GLY A 121 17.75 27.59 28.51
N ILE A 122 17.09 26.86 27.60
CA ILE A 122 16.09 27.46 26.68
C ILE A 122 15.03 26.43 26.24
N PRO A 123 14.00 26.13 27.06
CA PRO A 123 12.91 25.19 26.71
C PRO A 123 12.18 25.56 25.40
N PHE A 124 12.17 26.85 25.05
CA PHE A 124 11.54 27.39 23.86
C PHE A 124 12.21 26.95 22.54
N THR A 125 13.55 26.95 22.48
CA THR A 125 14.28 26.53 21.28
C THR A 125 14.10 25.04 21.02
N TYR A 126 14.10 24.23 22.09
CA TYR A 126 13.89 22.78 21.98
C TYR A 126 12.53 22.47 21.35
N ALA A 127 11.45 23.07 21.88
CA ALA A 127 10.09 22.88 21.40
C ALA A 127 9.91 23.31 19.94
N LYS A 128 10.54 24.42 19.52
CA LYS A 128 10.54 24.86 18.13
C LYS A 128 11.18 23.85 17.19
N VAL A 129 12.33 23.29 17.54
CA VAL A 129 13.00 22.29 16.68
C VAL A 129 12.15 21.02 16.58
N SER A 130 11.53 20.58 17.68
CA SER A 130 10.59 19.45 17.67
C SER A 130 9.40 19.72 16.75
N LEU A 131 8.83 20.93 16.81
CA LEU A 131 7.72 21.33 15.95
C LEU A 131 8.12 21.42 14.48
N VAL A 132 9.28 21.99 14.16
CA VAL A 132 9.80 22.02 12.78
C VAL A 132 9.98 20.60 12.25
N ALA A 133 10.53 19.68 13.06
CA ALA A 133 10.70 18.29 12.66
C ALA A 133 9.36 17.61 12.34
N THR A 134 8.33 17.81 13.16
CA THR A 134 7.00 17.23 12.90
C THR A 134 6.36 17.82 11.64
N LEU A 135 6.40 19.15 11.46
CA LEU A 135 5.85 19.81 10.27
C LEU A 135 6.56 19.38 8.98
N VAL A 136 7.89 19.24 9.01
CA VAL A 136 8.66 18.78 7.85
C VAL A 136 8.42 17.30 7.56
N ALA A 137 8.17 16.47 8.58
CA ALA A 137 7.72 15.09 8.37
C ALA A 137 6.33 15.03 7.71
N VAL A 138 5.41 15.91 8.10
CA VAL A 138 4.09 16.02 7.42
C VAL A 138 4.27 16.41 5.95
N LEU A 139 5.18 17.33 5.64
CA LEU A 139 5.49 17.73 4.26
C LEU A 139 6.00 16.54 3.42
N GLY A 140 6.90 15.72 3.98
CA GLY A 140 7.35 14.48 3.34
C GLY A 140 6.20 13.48 3.11
N CYS A 141 5.33 13.31 4.10
CA CYS A 141 4.15 12.46 3.98
C CYS A 141 3.18 12.98 2.91
N TYR A 142 3.00 14.30 2.79
CA TYR A 142 2.15 14.92 1.78
C TYR A 142 2.65 14.66 0.36
N VAL A 143 3.96 14.81 0.12
CA VAL A 143 4.59 14.48 -1.19
C VAL A 143 4.36 13.01 -1.55
N TRP A 144 4.58 12.10 -0.60
CA TRP A 144 4.28 10.68 -0.80
C TRP A 144 2.79 10.45 -1.10
N SER A 145 1.89 11.16 -0.41
CA SER A 145 0.44 11.04 -0.58
C SER A 145 -0.02 11.49 -1.96
N ILE A 146 0.55 12.56 -2.53
CA ILE A 146 0.29 12.97 -3.91
C ILE A 146 0.66 11.86 -4.88
N GLN A 147 1.87 11.31 -4.76
CA GLN A 147 2.34 10.22 -5.64
C GLN A 147 1.45 8.97 -5.52
N TYR A 148 1.05 8.64 -4.29
CA TYR A 148 0.18 7.51 -3.99
C TYR A 148 -1.22 7.66 -4.59
N VAL A 149 -1.86 8.82 -4.40
CA VAL A 149 -3.18 9.12 -4.98
C VAL A 149 -3.09 9.22 -6.49
N ALA A 150 -2.08 9.87 -7.06
CA ALA A 150 -1.89 9.97 -8.51
C ALA A 150 -1.78 8.59 -9.16
N ARG A 151 -0.99 7.68 -8.57
CA ARG A 151 -0.90 6.31 -9.03
C ARG A 151 -2.26 5.61 -8.97
N ARG A 152 -2.98 5.73 -7.84
CA ARG A 152 -4.32 5.16 -7.64
C ARG A 152 -5.37 5.69 -8.61
N LEU A 153 -5.29 6.96 -8.96
CA LEU A 153 -6.13 7.56 -9.99
C LEU A 153 -5.86 6.90 -11.34
N VAL A 154 -4.59 6.79 -11.74
CA VAL A 154 -4.19 6.17 -13.01
C VAL A 154 -4.63 4.71 -13.09
N THR A 155 -4.49 3.94 -12.00
CA THR A 155 -4.88 2.53 -11.91
C THR A 155 -6.38 2.31 -11.61
N LEU A 156 -7.19 3.37 -11.59
CA LEU A 156 -8.64 3.29 -11.34
C LEU A 156 -9.00 2.58 -10.01
N ASP A 157 -8.19 2.74 -8.96
CA ASP A 157 -8.32 1.99 -7.70
C ASP A 157 -8.14 2.87 -6.44
N LEU A 158 -8.77 4.05 -6.45
CA LEU A 158 -8.80 4.96 -5.31
C LEU A 158 -9.94 4.61 -4.35
N PHE A 159 -9.81 3.53 -3.59
CA PHE A 159 -10.74 3.15 -2.51
C PHE A 159 -10.71 4.15 -1.33
N PRO A 160 -11.77 4.24 -0.50
CA PRO A 160 -11.76 5.05 0.72
C PRO A 160 -10.62 4.68 1.69
N SER A 161 -10.27 3.39 1.76
CA SER A 161 -9.13 2.85 2.53
C SER A 161 -7.78 3.48 2.17
N ALA A 162 -7.64 4.01 0.95
CA ALA A 162 -6.46 4.77 0.54
C ALA A 162 -6.25 6.00 1.41
N PHE A 163 -7.33 6.72 1.74
CA PHE A 163 -7.27 7.91 2.58
C PHE A 163 -7.02 7.55 4.05
N TYR A 164 -7.53 6.42 4.54
CA TYR A 164 -7.14 5.88 5.86
C TYR A 164 -5.64 5.54 5.92
N THR A 165 -5.08 5.02 4.83
CA THR A 165 -3.64 4.76 4.72
C THR A 165 -2.84 6.06 4.80
N ILE A 166 -3.30 7.12 4.13
CA ILE A 166 -2.68 8.46 4.21
C ILE A 166 -2.79 9.03 5.62
N ALA A 167 -3.98 8.95 6.24
CA ALA A 167 -4.26 9.45 7.57
C ALA A 167 -3.37 8.79 8.64
N THR A 168 -3.30 7.46 8.65
CA THR A 168 -2.43 6.71 9.56
C THR A 168 -0.96 7.05 9.32
N ARG A 169 -0.54 7.18 8.07
CA ARG A 169 0.83 7.59 7.73
C ARG A 169 1.18 8.99 8.22
N LEU A 170 0.27 9.97 8.11
CA LEU A 170 0.45 11.32 8.63
C LEU A 170 0.72 11.29 10.14
N VAL A 171 -0.12 10.55 10.88
CA VAL A 171 0.01 10.40 12.33
C VAL A 171 1.32 9.70 12.71
N PHE A 172 1.61 8.53 12.10
CA PHE A 172 2.84 7.78 12.39
C PHE A 172 4.11 8.56 12.06
N SER A 173 4.13 9.26 10.92
CA SER A 173 5.29 10.06 10.50
C SER A 173 5.65 11.12 11.52
N THR A 174 4.63 11.84 12.02
CA THR A 174 4.78 12.86 13.06
C THR A 174 5.35 12.27 14.34
N PHE A 175 4.80 11.15 14.83
CA PHE A 175 5.29 10.51 16.05
C PHE A 175 6.69 9.95 15.92
N ILE A 176 7.04 9.34 14.78
CA ILE A 176 8.37 8.77 14.56
C ILE A 176 9.42 9.89 14.46
N ALA A 177 9.12 10.98 13.75
CA ALA A 177 10.01 12.14 13.67
C ALA A 177 10.25 12.76 15.06
N LEU A 178 9.19 12.88 15.86
CA LEU A 178 9.28 13.36 17.24
C LEU A 178 10.09 12.42 18.13
N ALA A 179 9.84 11.11 18.07
CA ALA A 179 10.59 10.11 18.82
C ALA A 179 12.08 10.16 18.50
N LEU A 180 12.44 10.29 17.21
CA LEU A 180 13.84 10.42 16.79
C LEU A 180 14.48 11.72 17.29
N ARG A 181 13.73 12.83 17.29
CA ARG A 181 14.18 14.09 17.87
C ARG A 181 14.52 13.95 19.35
N HIS A 182 13.64 13.34 20.15
CA HIS A 182 13.88 13.15 21.58
C HIS A 182 14.95 12.11 21.89
N LEU A 183 15.09 11.07 21.07
CA LEU A 183 16.01 9.98 21.35
C LEU A 183 17.45 10.27 20.91
N LEU A 184 17.63 10.83 19.71
CA LEU A 184 18.96 10.94 19.08
C LEU A 184 19.51 12.36 19.09
N PHE A 185 18.63 13.35 19.02
CA PHE A 185 19.00 14.74 18.83
C PHE A 185 18.66 15.60 20.05
N ALA A 186 18.46 14.99 21.23
CA ALA A 186 18.14 15.72 22.47
C ALA A 186 19.18 16.81 22.79
N ASN A 187 20.47 16.52 22.59
CA ASN A 187 21.60 17.36 22.99
C ASN A 187 22.47 17.82 21.81
N ALA A 188 22.03 17.61 20.57
CA ALA A 188 22.86 17.83 19.38
C ALA A 188 22.73 19.27 18.87
N GLU A 189 23.80 20.06 18.97
CA GLU A 189 23.90 21.41 18.39
C GLU A 189 23.71 21.40 16.85
N GLY A 190 24.06 20.29 16.18
CA GLY A 190 23.84 20.07 14.74
C GLY A 190 22.42 19.61 14.34
N SER A 191 21.49 19.51 15.29
CA SER A 191 20.13 19.02 15.03
C SER A 191 19.37 19.89 14.02
N LEU A 192 19.59 21.21 13.99
CA LEU A 192 18.91 22.14 13.08
C LEU A 192 19.17 21.86 11.59
N ILE A 193 20.33 21.31 11.24
CA ILE A 193 20.74 21.10 9.84
C ILE A 193 20.32 19.70 9.37
N ILE A 194 20.55 18.67 10.21
CA ILE A 194 20.38 17.27 9.81
C ILE A 194 18.93 16.81 10.01
N LEU A 195 18.24 17.31 11.03
CA LEU A 195 16.93 16.82 11.42
C LEU A 195 15.83 17.11 10.38
N PRO A 196 15.72 18.31 9.77
CA PRO A 196 14.64 18.56 8.81
C PRO A 196 14.69 17.64 7.57
N PRO A 197 15.83 17.47 6.88
CA PRO A 197 15.92 16.50 5.78
C PRO A 197 15.60 15.07 6.22
N LEU A 198 16.07 14.66 7.40
CA LEU A 198 15.79 13.34 7.95
C LEU A 198 14.29 13.16 8.25
N ALA A 199 13.67 14.14 8.89
CA ALA A 199 12.25 14.17 9.21
C ALA A 199 11.38 14.10 7.94
N PHE A 200 11.77 14.82 6.89
CA PHE A 200 11.12 14.73 5.58
C PHE A 200 11.13 13.31 5.02
N PHE A 201 12.29 12.63 5.04
CA PHE A 201 12.38 11.24 4.55
C PHE A 201 11.65 10.25 5.44
N ILE A 202 11.58 10.48 6.76
CA ILE A 202 10.75 9.70 7.68
C ILE A 202 9.27 9.89 7.33
N GLY A 203 8.85 11.11 7.02
CA GLY A 203 7.52 11.40 6.49
C GLY A 203 7.21 10.63 5.20
N MET A 204 8.15 10.65 4.27
CA MET A 204 8.04 9.89 3.03
C MET A 204 8.06 8.37 3.25
N PHE A 205 8.73 7.85 4.28
CA PHE A 205 8.95 6.41 4.50
C PHE A 205 8.95 6.05 6.01
N PRO A 206 7.82 6.16 6.72
CA PRO A 206 7.80 6.02 8.18
C PRO A 206 8.21 4.63 8.65
N GLN A 207 7.91 3.59 7.88
CA GLN A 207 8.35 2.22 8.17
C GLN A 207 9.88 2.10 8.26
N ARG A 208 10.64 2.85 7.45
CA ARG A 208 12.11 2.84 7.52
C ARG A 208 12.58 3.52 8.82
N GLY A 209 11.94 4.61 9.22
CA GLY A 209 12.20 5.26 10.50
C GLY A 209 11.88 4.37 11.70
N LEU A 210 10.76 3.64 11.65
CA LEU A 210 10.40 2.69 12.70
C LEU A 210 11.37 1.51 12.78
N ARG A 211 11.75 0.92 11.64
CA ARG A 211 12.76 -0.17 11.60
C ARG A 211 14.10 0.30 12.12
N TYR A 212 14.51 1.53 11.80
CA TYR A 212 15.72 2.12 12.36
C TYR A 212 15.66 2.20 13.89
N LEU A 213 14.54 2.67 14.45
CA LEU A 213 14.30 2.68 15.89
C LEU A 213 14.32 1.26 16.48
N GLN A 214 13.62 0.31 15.87
CA GLN A 214 13.59 -1.08 16.31
C GLN A 214 14.98 -1.71 16.33
N ASN A 215 15.76 -1.56 15.26
CA ASN A 215 17.13 -2.09 15.17
C ASN A 215 18.05 -1.49 16.24
N ARG A 216 17.83 -0.23 16.60
CA ARG A 216 18.58 0.43 17.69
C ARG A 216 18.29 -0.21 19.06
N PHE A 217 17.08 -0.70 19.29
CA PHE A 217 16.65 -1.37 20.52
C PHE A 217 16.57 -2.90 20.41
N SER A 218 17.02 -3.47 19.30
CA SER A 218 17.01 -4.91 19.02
C SER A 218 17.60 -5.80 20.15
N PRO A 219 18.65 -5.42 20.92
CA PRO A 219 19.09 -6.27 22.04
C PRO A 219 18.02 -6.48 23.12
N THR A 220 17.02 -5.60 23.23
CA THR A 220 15.90 -5.69 24.17
C THR A 220 14.72 -6.50 23.60
N PHE A 221 14.60 -6.57 22.28
CA PHE A 221 13.52 -7.26 21.56
C PHE A 221 14.09 -8.41 20.74
N LYS A 222 14.50 -9.50 21.39
CA LYS A 222 14.82 -10.75 20.69
C LYS A 222 13.51 -11.37 20.21
N GLU A 223 13.26 -11.32 18.91
CA GLU A 223 12.17 -12.07 18.29
C GLU A 223 12.43 -13.58 18.42
N GLY A 224 11.42 -14.32 18.89
CA GLY A 224 11.46 -15.77 18.95
C GLY A 224 11.51 -16.40 17.56
N LYS A 225 11.90 -17.68 17.48
CA LYS A 225 11.89 -18.45 16.22
C LYS A 225 10.48 -18.47 15.64
N GLN A 226 10.23 -17.67 14.61
CA GLN A 226 8.99 -17.73 13.85
C GLN A 226 9.07 -18.86 12.83
N ALA A 227 7.92 -19.47 12.51
CA ALA A 227 7.82 -20.40 11.39
C ALA A 227 8.23 -19.67 10.09
N HIS A 228 8.78 -20.40 9.11
CA HIS A 228 9.23 -19.81 7.85
C HIS A 228 8.03 -19.15 7.14
N ALA A 229 8.02 -17.82 7.10
CA ALA A 229 7.01 -17.06 6.39
C ALA A 229 7.21 -17.28 4.89
N LEU A 230 6.19 -17.76 4.19
CA LEU A 230 6.21 -17.91 2.73
C LEU A 230 6.08 -16.52 2.08
N HIS A 231 7.17 -15.78 2.02
CA HIS A 231 7.17 -14.39 1.56
C HIS A 231 6.67 -14.26 0.11
N LEU A 232 5.80 -13.28 -0.14
CA LEU A 232 5.33 -12.89 -1.48
C LEU A 232 6.47 -12.50 -2.43
N GLY A 233 7.62 -12.06 -1.88
CA GLY A 233 8.81 -11.70 -2.66
C GLY A 233 9.44 -12.86 -3.42
N MET A 234 9.10 -14.12 -3.10
CA MET A 234 9.54 -15.27 -3.88
C MET A 234 8.76 -15.44 -5.18
N ILE A 235 7.64 -14.75 -5.38
CA ILE A 235 6.82 -14.84 -6.58
C ILE A 235 7.37 -13.87 -7.64
N GLU A 236 7.71 -14.40 -8.81
CA GLU A 236 8.27 -13.62 -9.89
C GLU A 236 7.23 -12.66 -10.48
N GLY A 237 7.63 -11.39 -10.68
CA GLY A 237 6.76 -10.32 -11.18
C GLY A 237 6.03 -9.52 -10.11
N ILE A 238 6.08 -9.93 -8.83
CA ILE A 238 5.56 -9.12 -7.72
C ILE A 238 6.61 -8.08 -7.32
N ASN A 239 6.28 -6.80 -7.53
CA ASN A 239 7.07 -5.67 -7.03
C ASN A 239 6.50 -5.12 -5.71
N LEU A 240 7.18 -4.14 -5.10
CA LEU A 240 6.74 -3.53 -3.84
C LEU A 240 5.32 -2.95 -3.90
N PHE A 241 4.91 -2.40 -5.04
CA PHE A 241 3.57 -1.86 -5.21
C PHE A 241 2.53 -2.98 -5.26
N THR A 242 2.80 -4.05 -6.01
CA THR A 242 1.95 -5.25 -6.05
C THR A 242 1.79 -5.86 -4.65
N HIS A 243 2.90 -6.02 -3.93
CA HIS A 243 2.89 -6.51 -2.55
C HIS A 243 2.02 -5.64 -1.65
N THR A 244 2.15 -4.31 -1.73
CA THR A 244 1.32 -3.39 -0.93
C THR A 244 -0.18 -3.58 -1.23
N ARG A 245 -0.55 -3.79 -2.49
CA ARG A 245 -1.96 -4.00 -2.87
C ARG A 245 -2.52 -5.33 -2.43
N LEU A 246 -1.73 -6.38 -2.50
CA LEU A 246 -2.13 -7.68 -1.97
C LEU A 246 -2.29 -7.61 -0.44
N SER A 247 -1.38 -6.94 0.28
CA SER A 247 -1.52 -6.75 1.73
C SER A 247 -2.74 -5.92 2.13
N GLU A 248 -3.18 -4.96 1.30
CA GLU A 248 -4.44 -4.23 1.53
C GLU A 248 -5.68 -5.14 1.47
N LEU A 249 -5.58 -6.29 0.80
CA LEU A 249 -6.61 -7.32 0.74
C LEU A 249 -6.42 -8.42 1.79
N GLY A 250 -5.47 -8.26 2.72
CA GLY A 250 -5.10 -9.28 3.70
C GLY A 250 -4.30 -10.45 3.10
N ILE A 251 -3.73 -10.26 1.91
CA ILE A 251 -2.85 -11.25 1.26
C ILE A 251 -1.42 -10.85 1.58
N ASP A 252 -0.89 -11.40 2.68
CA ASP A 252 0.43 -11.04 3.21
C ASP A 252 1.53 -12.06 2.91
N ASN A 253 1.16 -13.28 2.50
CA ASN A 253 2.09 -14.36 2.17
C ASN A 253 1.59 -15.18 0.97
N ALA A 254 2.46 -16.03 0.43
CA ALA A 254 2.16 -16.85 -0.73
C ALA A 254 1.05 -17.88 -0.47
N GLN A 255 0.86 -18.33 0.78
CA GLN A 255 -0.24 -19.23 1.12
C GLN A 255 -1.58 -18.51 1.02
N ASN A 256 -1.68 -17.27 1.52
CA ASN A 256 -2.88 -16.46 1.34
C ASN A 256 -3.17 -16.22 -0.14
N LEU A 257 -2.14 -15.98 -0.97
CA LEU A 257 -2.34 -15.77 -2.40
C LEU A 257 -2.77 -17.05 -3.13
N ALA A 258 -2.22 -18.22 -2.75
CA ALA A 258 -2.58 -19.51 -3.35
C ALA A 258 -4.04 -19.89 -3.08
N GLU A 259 -4.55 -19.57 -1.89
CA GLU A 259 -5.92 -19.89 -1.44
C GLU A 259 -6.93 -18.76 -1.70
N ALA A 260 -6.48 -17.60 -2.18
CA ALA A 260 -7.35 -16.45 -2.37
C ALA A 260 -8.34 -16.67 -3.52
N ASN A 261 -9.52 -16.07 -3.41
CA ASN A 261 -10.52 -16.12 -4.46
C ASN A 261 -10.06 -15.25 -5.65
N PHE A 262 -9.73 -15.90 -6.77
CA PHE A 262 -9.27 -15.22 -8.00
C PHE A 262 -10.19 -14.07 -8.41
N ILE A 263 -11.51 -14.28 -8.38
CA ILE A 263 -12.45 -13.27 -8.84
C ILE A 263 -12.51 -12.08 -7.88
N GLU A 264 -12.41 -12.34 -6.57
CA GLU A 264 -12.35 -11.27 -5.58
C GLU A 264 -11.13 -10.37 -5.82
N ILE A 265 -9.94 -10.96 -6.01
CA ILE A 265 -8.72 -10.19 -6.25
C ILE A 265 -8.81 -9.47 -7.60
N LEU A 266 -9.33 -10.13 -8.64
CA LEU A 266 -9.49 -9.54 -9.98
C LEU A 266 -10.36 -8.27 -9.94
N ILE A 267 -11.41 -8.28 -9.12
CA ILE A 267 -12.34 -7.15 -8.99
C ILE A 267 -11.75 -6.05 -8.11
N LYS A 268 -11.04 -6.42 -7.04
CA LYS A 268 -10.50 -5.47 -6.06
C LYS A 268 -9.17 -4.85 -6.46
N THR A 269 -8.45 -5.43 -7.42
CA THR A 269 -7.13 -4.96 -7.84
C THR A 269 -7.12 -4.50 -9.31
N PRO A 270 -6.18 -3.64 -9.70
CA PRO A 270 -6.02 -3.23 -11.10
C PRO A 270 -5.20 -4.22 -11.94
N PHE A 271 -5.02 -5.47 -11.47
CA PHE A 271 -4.17 -6.44 -12.16
C PHE A 271 -4.90 -7.12 -13.31
N THR A 272 -4.18 -7.43 -14.39
CA THR A 272 -4.77 -8.17 -15.51
C THR A 272 -5.05 -9.62 -15.10
N PRO A 273 -6.11 -10.26 -15.64
CA PRO A 273 -6.45 -11.64 -15.33
C PRO A 273 -5.27 -12.60 -15.50
N ASN A 274 -4.53 -12.47 -16.60
CA ASN A 274 -3.40 -13.34 -16.92
C ASN A 274 -2.27 -13.23 -15.91
N LEU A 275 -1.94 -12.00 -15.47
CA LEU A 275 -0.90 -11.76 -14.49
C LEU A 275 -1.29 -12.29 -13.11
N LEU A 276 -2.56 -12.12 -12.74
CA LEU A 276 -3.06 -12.61 -11.47
C LEU A 276 -3.10 -14.15 -11.42
N MET A 277 -3.59 -14.80 -12.50
CA MET A 277 -3.57 -16.26 -12.61
C MET A 277 -2.16 -16.80 -12.52
N ASP A 278 -1.21 -16.12 -13.17
CA ASP A 278 0.19 -16.48 -13.13
C ASP A 278 0.77 -16.41 -11.71
N TRP A 279 0.55 -15.31 -10.99
CA TRP A 279 1.01 -15.17 -9.61
C TRP A 279 0.37 -16.18 -8.66
N MET A 280 -0.93 -16.46 -8.81
CA MET A 280 -1.61 -17.51 -8.02
C MET A 280 -1.03 -18.90 -8.33
N ALA A 281 -0.78 -19.21 -9.60
CA ALA A 281 -0.20 -20.49 -10.01
C ALA A 281 1.24 -20.66 -9.50
N GLN A 282 2.03 -19.59 -9.48
CA GLN A 282 3.35 -19.58 -8.84
C GLN A 282 3.25 -19.73 -7.32
N ALA A 283 2.28 -19.09 -6.68
CA ALA A 283 2.05 -19.20 -5.24
C ALA A 283 1.67 -20.64 -4.84
N MET A 284 0.74 -21.26 -5.59
CA MET A 284 0.34 -22.66 -5.41
C MET A 284 1.51 -23.63 -5.55
N LEU A 285 2.44 -23.36 -6.46
CA LEU A 285 3.67 -24.11 -6.60
C LEU A 285 4.58 -23.90 -5.37
N TYR A 286 4.84 -22.65 -5.01
CA TYR A 286 5.74 -22.30 -3.91
C TYR A 286 5.27 -22.84 -2.55
N VAL A 287 3.96 -22.84 -2.28
CA VAL A 287 3.40 -23.42 -1.04
C VAL A 287 3.71 -24.92 -0.92
N ARG A 288 3.73 -25.65 -2.04
CA ARG A 288 3.98 -27.09 -2.08
C ARG A 288 5.46 -27.45 -1.98
N VAL A 289 6.31 -26.75 -2.74
CA VAL A 289 7.74 -27.11 -2.85
C VAL A 289 8.65 -26.32 -1.92
N ARG A 290 8.18 -25.18 -1.39
CA ARG A 290 8.87 -24.29 -0.45
C ARG A 290 10.28 -23.96 -0.93
N ASP A 291 11.30 -24.32 -0.15
CA ASP A 291 12.71 -23.98 -0.40
C ASP A 291 13.25 -24.57 -1.72
N ARG A 292 12.57 -25.58 -2.29
CA ARG A 292 12.98 -26.22 -3.55
C ARG A 292 12.44 -25.53 -4.81
N ILE A 293 11.75 -24.39 -4.65
CA ILE A 293 11.22 -23.60 -5.78
C ILE A 293 12.31 -23.17 -6.76
N GLU A 294 13.51 -22.87 -6.28
CA GLU A 294 14.63 -22.45 -7.14
C GLU A 294 15.09 -23.57 -8.08
N GLN A 295 15.13 -24.82 -7.60
CA GLN A 295 15.49 -25.98 -8.42
C GLN A 295 14.52 -26.16 -9.59
N LEU A 296 13.22 -26.00 -9.35
CA LEU A 296 12.20 -26.06 -10.41
C LEU A 296 12.35 -24.94 -11.45
N ARG A 297 12.74 -23.74 -11.02
CA ARG A 297 12.97 -22.62 -11.95
C ARG A 297 14.15 -22.85 -12.87
N THR A 298 15.20 -23.54 -12.40
CA THR A 298 16.37 -23.86 -13.25
C THR A 298 16.02 -24.75 -14.45
N VAL A 299 14.99 -25.60 -14.31
CA VAL A 299 14.50 -26.48 -15.38
C VAL A 299 13.35 -25.85 -16.18
N GLY A 300 13.04 -24.57 -15.95
CA GLY A 300 12.00 -23.82 -16.66
C GLY A 300 10.58 -24.02 -16.12
N ILE A 301 10.41 -24.66 -14.97
CA ILE A 301 9.10 -24.83 -14.32
C ILE A 301 8.83 -23.62 -13.44
N ARG A 302 7.94 -22.74 -13.91
CA ARG A 302 7.62 -21.50 -13.21
C ARG A 302 6.31 -21.60 -12.43
N THR A 303 5.31 -22.28 -12.98
CA THR A 303 3.96 -22.37 -12.42
C THR A 303 3.58 -23.80 -12.07
N ILE A 304 2.54 -23.97 -11.24
CA ILE A 304 1.96 -25.28 -10.96
C ILE A 304 1.41 -25.97 -12.21
N PHE A 305 1.02 -25.21 -13.24
CA PHE A 305 0.60 -25.75 -14.53
C PHE A 305 1.76 -26.38 -15.30
N ASP A 306 2.94 -25.75 -15.29
CA ASP A 306 4.15 -26.28 -15.92
C ASP A 306 4.58 -27.57 -15.23
N LEU A 307 4.49 -27.60 -13.89
CA LEU A 307 4.77 -28.81 -13.12
C LEU A 307 3.78 -29.93 -13.45
N GLN A 308 2.48 -29.65 -13.52
CA GLN A 308 1.46 -30.64 -13.88
C GLN A 308 1.70 -31.20 -15.30
N ASN A 309 2.04 -30.34 -16.25
CA ASN A 309 2.35 -30.76 -17.61
C ASN A 309 3.63 -31.61 -17.67
N ALA A 310 4.67 -31.23 -16.93
CA ALA A 310 5.92 -31.96 -16.88
C ALA A 310 5.78 -33.34 -16.22
N LEU A 311 4.99 -33.42 -15.13
CA LEU A 311 4.67 -34.69 -14.46
C LEU A 311 3.86 -35.64 -15.36
N THR A 312 2.93 -35.10 -16.17
CA THR A 312 2.16 -35.90 -17.14
C THR A 312 3.04 -36.37 -18.32
N THR A 313 3.99 -35.54 -18.76
CA THR A 313 4.75 -35.81 -19.99
C THR A 313 5.92 -36.77 -19.74
N ASN A 314 6.77 -36.52 -18.75
CA ASN A 314 7.97 -37.33 -18.47
C ASN A 314 8.42 -37.17 -17.00
N PRO A 315 7.78 -37.85 -16.04
CA PRO A 315 8.12 -37.71 -14.62
C PRO A 315 9.52 -38.22 -14.29
N GLU A 316 10.04 -39.20 -15.05
CA GLU A 316 11.37 -39.78 -14.80
C GLU A 316 12.51 -38.79 -15.10
N LYS A 317 12.43 -38.08 -16.23
CA LYS A 317 13.43 -37.07 -16.61
C LYS A 317 13.42 -35.88 -15.65
N LEU A 318 12.25 -35.54 -15.11
CA LEU A 318 12.11 -34.47 -14.13
C LEU A 318 12.71 -34.86 -12.78
N ALA A 319 12.52 -36.12 -12.34
CA ALA A 319 13.15 -36.65 -11.14
C ALA A 319 14.68 -36.65 -11.25
N GLU A 320 15.21 -37.05 -12.40
CA GLU A 320 16.65 -37.07 -12.69
C GLU A 320 17.23 -35.65 -12.73
N ALA A 321 16.58 -34.71 -13.42
CA ALA A 321 17.05 -33.33 -13.54
C ALA A 321 17.05 -32.56 -12.21
N LEU A 322 16.15 -32.92 -11.28
CA LEU A 322 16.01 -32.24 -9.98
C LEU A 322 16.75 -32.96 -8.84
N GLU A 323 17.27 -34.17 -9.08
CA GLU A 323 17.79 -35.06 -8.03
C GLU A 323 16.77 -35.33 -6.90
N TRP A 324 15.48 -35.42 -7.25
CA TRP A 324 14.41 -35.66 -6.27
C TRP A 324 14.03 -37.13 -6.20
N GLU A 325 13.62 -37.56 -5.00
CA GLU A 325 13.09 -38.92 -4.81
C GLU A 325 11.74 -39.07 -5.51
N ARG A 326 11.54 -40.19 -6.22
CA ARG A 326 10.29 -40.49 -6.94
C ARG A 326 9.07 -40.47 -6.02
N SER A 327 9.23 -40.90 -4.76
CA SER A 327 8.17 -40.89 -3.75
C SER A 327 7.65 -39.48 -3.50
N MET A 328 8.54 -38.49 -3.40
CA MET A 328 8.20 -37.08 -3.20
C MET A 328 7.42 -36.52 -4.40
N LEU A 329 7.85 -36.81 -5.62
CA LEU A 329 7.15 -36.38 -6.84
C LEU A 329 5.76 -36.99 -6.95
N ASN A 330 5.60 -38.26 -6.57
CA ASN A 330 4.30 -38.93 -6.55
C ASN A 330 3.35 -38.31 -5.51
N ILE A 331 3.85 -37.93 -4.33
CA ILE A 331 3.05 -37.23 -3.32
C ILE A 331 2.59 -35.86 -3.86
N ILE A 332 3.49 -35.13 -4.51
CA ILE A 332 3.15 -33.83 -5.11
C ILE A 332 2.14 -34.01 -6.24
N ALA A 333 2.32 -34.98 -7.13
CA ALA A 333 1.38 -35.30 -8.21
C ALA A 333 -0.02 -35.63 -7.66
N ALA A 334 -0.09 -36.50 -6.65
CA ALA A 334 -1.35 -36.81 -5.98
C ALA A 334 -2.01 -35.56 -5.36
N SER A 335 -1.22 -34.65 -4.77
CA SER A 335 -1.73 -33.38 -4.22
C SER A 335 -2.26 -32.42 -5.28
N ILE A 336 -1.74 -32.51 -6.51
CA ILE A 336 -2.14 -31.67 -7.65
C ILE A 336 -3.48 -32.17 -8.22
N ASP A 337 -3.63 -33.49 -8.36
CA ASP A 337 -4.83 -34.09 -8.95
C ASP A 337 -6.10 -33.90 -8.10
N HIS A 338 -5.94 -33.81 -6.77
CA HIS A 338 -7.07 -33.63 -5.85
C HIS A 338 -7.37 -32.15 -5.56
N ASP A 339 -6.61 -31.21 -6.10
CA ASP A 339 -6.79 -29.79 -5.80
C ASP A 339 -7.91 -29.16 -6.65
N GLN A 340 -9.03 -28.88 -5.98
CA GLN A 340 -10.17 -28.20 -6.56
C GLN A 340 -9.85 -26.76 -6.98
N THR A 341 -9.04 -26.04 -6.21
CA THR A 341 -8.68 -24.64 -6.52
C THR A 341 -7.85 -24.55 -7.79
N LEU A 342 -6.90 -25.47 -7.98
CA LEU A 342 -6.12 -25.59 -9.20
C LEU A 342 -7.01 -25.89 -10.42
N THR A 343 -7.97 -26.82 -10.27
CA THR A 343 -8.90 -27.19 -11.33
C THR A 343 -9.77 -26.00 -11.75
N GLN A 344 -10.27 -25.22 -10.78
CA GLN A 344 -11.02 -24.00 -11.04
C GLN A 344 -10.18 -22.94 -11.76
N LEU A 345 -8.94 -22.72 -11.30
CA LEU A 345 -8.02 -21.76 -11.90
C LEU A 345 -7.67 -22.14 -13.35
N LYS A 346 -7.48 -23.44 -13.63
CA LYS A 346 -7.24 -23.95 -14.97
C LYS A 346 -8.43 -23.72 -15.90
N CYS A 347 -9.65 -24.02 -15.44
CA CYS A 347 -10.87 -23.76 -16.19
C CYS A 347 -11.06 -22.27 -16.53
N LEU A 348 -10.77 -21.38 -15.57
CA LEU A 348 -10.83 -19.93 -15.78
C LEU A 348 -9.81 -19.46 -16.81
N ARG A 349 -8.57 -19.96 -16.74
CA ARG A 349 -7.52 -19.67 -17.71
C ARG A 349 -7.92 -20.10 -19.12
N ASP A 350 -8.45 -21.31 -19.26
CA ASP A 350 -8.82 -21.85 -20.56
C ASP A 350 -9.99 -21.06 -21.18
N LYS A 351 -10.93 -20.56 -20.36
CA LYS A 351 -11.99 -19.62 -20.81
C LYS A 351 -11.44 -18.27 -21.27
N LEU A 352 -10.40 -17.74 -20.61
CA LEU A 352 -9.78 -16.47 -20.98
C LEU A 352 -8.94 -16.58 -22.26
N LEU A 353 -8.35 -17.75 -22.50
CA LEU A 353 -7.55 -18.05 -23.69
C LEU A 353 -8.40 -18.51 -24.87
N ALA A 354 -9.62 -19.02 -24.62
CA ALA A 354 -10.55 -19.33 -25.68
C ALA A 354 -10.84 -18.03 -26.47
N PRO A 355 -10.58 -18.01 -27.79
CA PRO A 355 -10.91 -16.86 -28.60
C PRO A 355 -12.42 -16.65 -28.52
N ASN A 356 -12.85 -15.58 -27.84
CA ASN A 356 -14.22 -15.11 -27.98
C ASN A 356 -14.49 -14.89 -29.47
N ASP A 357 -15.69 -15.27 -29.93
CA ASP A 357 -16.27 -15.08 -31.26
C ASP A 357 -16.34 -13.62 -31.77
N LEU A 358 -15.47 -12.72 -31.28
CA LEU A 358 -15.33 -11.31 -31.67
C LEU A 358 -14.78 -11.12 -33.09
N CYS A 359 -14.40 -12.18 -33.80
CA CYS A 359 -14.11 -12.14 -35.24
C CYS A 359 -15.33 -12.41 -36.14
N ASN A 360 -16.51 -12.70 -35.57
CA ASN A 360 -17.73 -12.98 -36.33
C ASN A 360 -18.86 -11.97 -36.02
N SER A 361 -18.58 -10.68 -36.18
CA SER A 361 -19.65 -9.72 -36.52
C SER A 361 -19.50 -9.38 -37.99
N PRO A 362 -20.50 -9.66 -38.86
CA PRO A 362 -20.46 -9.19 -40.24
C PRO A 362 -20.43 -7.65 -40.29
N PRO A 363 -19.87 -7.07 -41.37
CA PRO A 363 -19.58 -5.64 -41.49
C PRO A 363 -20.80 -4.72 -41.36
#